data_AF-A0A432VUX0-F1
#
_entry.id   AF-A0A432VUX0-F1
#
_cell.length_a   1.000
_cell.length_b   1.000
_cell.length_c   1.000
_cell.angle_alpha   90.00
_cell.angle_beta   90.00
_cell.angle_gamma   90.00
#
_symmetry.space_group_name_H-M   'P 1'
#
loop_
_entity.id
_entity.type
_entity.pdbx_description
1 polymer ?
#
loop_
_entity_poly.entity_id
_entity_poly.type
_entity_poly.pdbx_seq_one_letter_code
_entity_poly.pdbx_strand_id
1 'polypeptide(L)'
;MASGAITVAHDEGIEIPEQLAVIGFDNINFSHYTYPKLTTIDYPVAEIGQMAARWILKTVYQKPIEELKSLFTPELIVRNSTSSRG
;
A
#
# COMPACT_ATOMS: atom_id res chain seq x y z
N MET A 1 -6.62 4.66 -7.49
CA MET A 1 -6.42 4.03 -8.81
C MET A 1 -6.95 2.60 -8.85
N ALA A 2 -6.41 1.65 -8.07
CA ALA A 2 -6.82 0.23 -8.14
C ALA A 2 -8.33 0.00 -7.97
N SER A 3 -8.99 0.69 -7.03
CA SER A 3 -10.46 0.62 -6.90
C SER A 3 -11.21 1.00 -8.17
N GLY A 4 -10.76 2.05 -8.88
CA GLY A 4 -11.42 2.48 -10.12
C GLY A 4 -11.23 1.45 -11.23
N ALA A 5 -10.06 0.83 -11.30
CA ALA A 5 -9.82 -0.29 -12.22
C ALA A 5 -10.75 -1.49 -11.90
N ILE A 6 -10.93 -1.82 -10.61
CA ILE A 6 -11.89 -2.85 -10.18
C ILE A 6 -13.31 -2.47 -10.61
N THR A 7 -13.74 -1.22 -10.39
CA THR A 7 -15.06 -0.75 -10.79
C THR A 7 -15.28 -0.90 -12.29
N VAL A 8 -14.36 -0.42 -13.12
CA VAL A 8 -14.49 -0.50 -14.58
C VAL A 8 -14.44 -1.96 -15.06
N ALA A 9 -13.61 -2.81 -14.46
CA ALA A 9 -13.61 -4.23 -14.78
C ALA A 9 -14.97 -4.88 -14.53
N HIS A 10 -15.64 -4.55 -13.43
CA HIS A 10 -17.02 -5.00 -13.17
C HIS A 10 -18.01 -4.46 -14.20
N ASP A 11 -17.93 -3.17 -14.54
CA ASP A 11 -18.83 -2.54 -15.51
C ASP A 11 -18.72 -3.19 -16.90
N GLU A 12 -17.53 -3.66 -17.27
CA GLU A 12 -17.23 -4.34 -18.53
C GLU A 12 -17.37 -5.88 -18.45
N GLY A 13 -17.77 -6.43 -17.31
CA GLY A 13 -17.95 -7.88 -17.12
C GLY A 13 -16.63 -8.68 -17.14
N ILE A 14 -15.51 -8.06 -16.79
CA ILE A 14 -14.19 -8.70 -16.68
C ILE A 14 -14.03 -9.32 -15.28
N GLU A 15 -13.78 -10.63 -15.23
CA GLU A 15 -13.60 -11.37 -13.99
C GLU A 15 -12.24 -11.08 -13.32
N ILE A 16 -12.29 -10.75 -12.03
CA ILE A 16 -11.12 -10.57 -11.16
C ILE A 16 -11.17 -11.64 -10.06
N PRO A 17 -10.10 -12.44 -9.86
CA PRO A 17 -8.77 -12.34 -10.45
C PRO A 17 -8.51 -13.13 -11.75
N GLU A 18 -9.51 -13.83 -12.30
CA GLU A 18 -9.33 -14.86 -13.33
C GLU A 18 -8.84 -14.30 -14.66
N GLN A 19 -9.46 -13.22 -15.14
CA GLN A 19 -9.11 -12.55 -16.40
C GLN A 19 -8.18 -11.37 -16.17
N LEU A 20 -8.33 -10.69 -15.04
CA LEU A 20 -7.49 -9.56 -14.63
C LEU A 20 -7.13 -9.65 -13.15
N ALA A 21 -5.84 -9.86 -12.85
CA ALA A 21 -5.33 -9.72 -11.49
C ALA A 21 -4.98 -8.25 -11.21
N VAL A 22 -5.35 -7.76 -10.01
CA VAL A 22 -5.14 -6.36 -9.60
C VAL A 22 -4.38 -6.31 -8.28
N ILE A 23 -3.29 -5.55 -8.25
CA ILE A 23 -2.54 -5.19 -7.05
C ILE A 23 -2.62 -3.69 -6.84
N GLY A 24 -2.92 -3.27 -5.61
CA GLY A 24 -2.92 -1.88 -5.17
C GLY A 24 -1.69 -1.47 -4.36
N PHE A 25 -1.73 -0.25 -3.85
CA PHE A 25 -0.72 0.33 -2.99
C PHE A 25 -1.43 1.09 -1.84
N ASP A 26 -0.73 1.31 -0.73
CA ASP A 26 -1.14 2.01 0.51
C ASP A 26 -1.88 1.20 1.58
N ASN A 27 -2.50 0.06 1.25
CA ASN A 27 -3.23 -0.76 2.23
C ASN A 27 -4.26 0.02 3.09
N ILE A 28 -4.86 1.07 2.53
CA ILE A 28 -5.88 1.86 3.24
C ILE A 28 -7.10 1.00 3.58
N ASN A 29 -7.85 1.39 4.62
CA ASN A 29 -9.06 0.68 5.07
C ASN A 29 -10.02 0.33 3.93
N PHE A 30 -10.15 1.21 2.94
CA PHE A 30 -10.99 1.00 1.76
C PHE A 30 -10.64 -0.29 0.99
N SER A 31 -9.36 -0.71 0.97
CA SER A 31 -8.91 -1.95 0.31
C SER A 31 -9.57 -3.23 0.86
N HIS A 32 -10.09 -3.19 2.09
CA HIS A 32 -10.84 -4.30 2.69
C HIS A 32 -12.29 -4.39 2.22
N TYR A 33 -12.81 -3.30 1.64
CA TYR A 33 -14.22 -3.15 1.26
C TYR A 33 -14.43 -3.16 -0.26
N THR A 34 -13.37 -3.24 -1.06
CA THR A 34 -13.50 -3.55 -2.49
C THR A 34 -14.01 -4.98 -2.68
N TYR A 35 -14.68 -5.22 -3.80
CA TYR A 35 -15.04 -6.55 -4.24
C TYR A 35 -14.40 -6.84 -5.59
N PRO A 36 -13.54 -7.87 -5.73
CA PRO A 36 -12.94 -8.65 -4.65
C PRO A 36 -12.05 -7.78 -3.73
N LYS A 37 -11.73 -8.29 -2.53
CA LYS A 37 -10.82 -7.59 -1.59
C LYS A 37 -9.45 -7.40 -2.23
N LEU A 38 -8.95 -6.17 -2.20
CA LEU A 38 -7.77 -5.76 -2.94
C LEU A 38 -6.47 -6.27 -2.31
N THR A 39 -5.72 -7.10 -3.02
CA THR A 39 -4.30 -7.36 -2.77
C THR A 39 -3.52 -6.05 -2.91
N THR A 40 -2.63 -5.74 -1.98
CA THR A 40 -1.97 -4.43 -1.94
C THR A 40 -0.59 -4.52 -1.32
N ILE A 41 0.26 -3.55 -1.62
CA ILE A 41 1.46 -3.27 -0.84
C ILE A 41 1.08 -2.42 0.37
N ASP A 42 1.48 -2.87 1.56
CA ASP A 42 1.45 -2.11 2.80
C ASP A 42 2.80 -1.42 3.00
N TYR A 43 2.77 -0.11 3.22
CA TYR A 43 3.96 0.70 3.40
C TYR A 43 3.90 1.31 4.80
N PRO A 44 5.00 1.27 5.59
CA PRO A 44 5.01 1.73 6.98
C PRO A 44 4.99 3.28 7.07
N VAL A 45 3.87 3.87 6.67
CA VAL A 45 3.69 5.33 6.54
C VAL A 45 3.79 6.04 7.88
N ALA A 46 3.40 5.38 8.97
CA ALA A 46 3.52 5.92 10.32
C ALA A 46 4.99 6.07 10.73
N GLU A 47 5.80 5.05 10.51
CA GLU A 47 7.23 5.04 10.79
C GLU A 47 7.97 6.09 9.94
N ILE A 48 7.57 6.24 8.68
CA ILE A 48 8.11 7.26 7.76
C ILE A 48 7.76 8.66 8.25
N GLY A 49 6.51 8.91 8.64
CA GLY A 49 6.10 10.20 9.19
C GLY A 49 6.88 10.56 10.45
N GLN A 50 7.05 9.60 11.37
CA GLN A 50 7.88 9.80 12.56
C GLN A 50 9.35 10.07 12.19
N MET A 51 9.87 9.36 11.19
CA MET A 51 11.23 9.58 10.71
C MET A 51 11.43 10.97 10.12
N ALA A 52 10.48 11.45 9.31
CA ALA A 52 10.49 12.80 8.77
C ALA A 52 10.48 13.86 9.87
N ALA A 53 9.64 13.69 10.90
CA ALA A 53 9.63 14.57 12.06
C ALA A 53 10.96 14.57 12.83
N ARG A 54 11.58 13.39 13.01
CA ARG A 54 12.91 13.25 13.62
C ARG A 54 14.00 13.94 12.80
N TRP A 55 13.93 13.87 11.46
CA TRP A 55 14.83 14.60 10.57
C TRP A 55 14.75 16.10 10.81
N ILE A 56 13.55 16.67 10.89
CA ILE A 56 13.36 18.11 11.18
C ILE A 56 13.97 18.48 12.54
N LEU A 57 13.73 17.68 13.59
CA LEU A 57 14.31 17.92 14.91
C LEU A 57 15.84 17.90 14.89
N LYS A 58 16.44 17.01 14.09
CA LYS A 58 17.89 16.89 13.95
C LYS A 58 18.49 18.04 13.15
N THR A 59 17.91 18.38 11.99
CA THR A 59 18.54 19.30 11.02
C THR A 59 18.17 20.76 11.24
N VAL A 60 16.91 21.04 11.59
CA VAL A 60 16.42 22.41 11.79
C VAL A 60 16.67 22.86 13.23
N TYR A 61 16.33 22.01 14.19
CA TYR A 61 16.43 22.33 15.61
C TYR A 61 17.75 21.87 16.26
N GLN A 62 18.66 21.28 15.47
CA GLN A 62 19.99 20.85 15.91
C GLN A 62 19.97 19.95 17.16
N LYS A 63 18.90 19.16 17.35
CA LYS A 63 18.81 18.23 18.48
C LYS A 63 19.82 17.08 18.30
N PRO A 64 20.46 16.61 19.39
CA PRO A 64 21.39 15.47 19.34
C PRO A 64 20.60 14.17 19.17
N ILE A 65 20.22 13.89 17.93
CA ILE A 65 19.51 12.67 17.52
C ILE A 65 20.51 11.78 16.76
N GLU A 66 20.55 10.50 17.13
CA GLU A 66 21.38 9.48 16.51
C GLU A 66 21.07 9.28 15.01
N GLU A 67 21.70 8.28 14.40
CA GLU A 67 21.49 7.98 12.98
C GLU A 67 20.04 7.56 12.71
N LEU A 68 19.47 8.17 11.67
CA LEU A 68 18.07 8.04 11.32
C LEU A 68 17.92 7.02 10.19
N LYS A 69 17.20 5.91 10.44
CA LYS A 69 16.88 4.93 9.40
C LYS A 69 16.09 5.58 8.26
N SER A 70 16.57 5.46 7.04
CA SER A 70 15.91 6.01 5.84
C SER A 70 15.31 4.93 4.93
N LEU A 71 15.61 3.66 5.18
CA LEU A 71 15.10 2.53 4.41
C LEU A 71 13.95 1.85 5.15
N PHE A 72 12.85 1.65 4.43
CA PHE A 72 11.64 1.01 4.93
C PHE A 72 11.27 -0.14 4.00
N THR A 73 10.95 -1.29 4.59
CA THR A 73 10.59 -2.49 3.86
C THR A 73 9.06 -2.56 3.73
N PRO A 74 8.49 -2.49 2.51
CA PRO A 74 7.07 -2.76 2.29
C PRO A 74 6.73 -4.23 2.55
N GLU A 75 5.46 -4.50 2.84
CA GLU A 75 4.89 -5.85 2.91
C GLU A 75 3.85 -6.06 1.82
N LEU A 76 3.85 -7.24 1.19
CA LEU A 76 2.77 -7.63 0.27
C LEU A 76 1.62 -8.25 1.06
N ILE A 77 0.46 -7.61 1.02
CA ILE A 77 -0.77 -8.11 1.63
C ILE A 77 -1.63 -8.78 0.56
N VAL A 78 -1.54 -10.11 0.48
CA VAL A 78 -2.30 -10.93 -0.46
C VAL A 78 -3.76 -11.04 -0.01
N ARG A 79 -4.69 -10.74 -0.93
CA ARG A 79 -6.14 -10.89 -0.75
C ARG A 79 -6.76 -11.55 -1.98
N ASN A 80 -8.00 -11.17 -2.34
CA ASN A 80 -8.83 -11.87 -3.32
C ASN A 80 -8.69 -11.34 -4.75
N SER A 81 -8.12 -10.14 -4.96
CA SER A 81 -7.97 -9.56 -6.30
C SER A 81 -6.76 -10.10 -7.08
N THR A 82 -6.05 -11.08 -6.54
CA THR A 82 -4.98 -11.82 -7.21
C THR A 82 -5.16 -13.30 -6.96
N SER A 83 -4.71 -14.14 -7.89
CA SER A 83 -4.59 -15.58 -7.71
C SER A 83 -3.12 -16.00 -7.73
N SER A 84 -2.77 -17.04 -6.98
CA SER A 84 -1.53 -17.77 -7.24
C SER A 84 -1.77 -18.62 -8.49
N ARG A 85 -1.18 -18.25 -9.64
CA ARG A 85 -1.09 -19.22 -10.73
C ARG A 85 -0.16 -20.34 -10.27
N GLY A 86 -0.69 -21.56 -10.25
CA GLY A 86 0.12 -22.78 -10.26
C GLY A 86 0.83 -22.95 -11.59
#